data_AF-A0A7S1D5K0-F1
#
_entry.id   AF-A0A7S1D5K0-F1
#
_cell.length_a   1.000
_cell.length_b   1.000
_cell.length_c   1.000
_cell.angle_alpha   90.00
_cell.angle_beta   90.00
_cell.angle_gamma   90.00
#
_symmetry.space_group_name_H-M   'P 1'
#
loop_
_entity.id
_entity.type
_entity.pdbx_description
1 polymer ?
#
loop_
_entity_poly.entity_id
_entity_poly.type
_entity_poly.pdbx_seq_one_letter_code
_entity_poly.pdbx_strand_id
1 'polypeptide(L)'
;MARLRQTGVIQNHTSLADYAGSFNETIAWKKYVRWGADGPVGRGLYAIQLRHWFKAYEEHGKSRTEDFHIILSERMRNKKENQTRVVFEETLKFLKLPPAPLKRDTAHEATYTEPMKPGTRAMLEEFFAPYNQEVYDLLGEEWQGVWDPKPQQQ
;
A
#
# COMPACT_ATOMS: atom_id res chain seq x y z
N MET A 1 -16.42 -5.14 -3.14
CA MET A 1 -16.15 -5.05 -4.60
C MET A 1 -17.21 -4.29 -5.40
N ALA A 2 -18.52 -4.45 -5.15
CA ALA A 2 -19.58 -3.83 -5.98
C ALA A 2 -19.40 -2.32 -6.21
N ARG A 3 -19.08 -1.53 -5.17
CA ARG A 3 -18.83 -0.08 -5.30
C ARG A 3 -17.61 0.27 -6.16
N LEU A 4 -16.53 -0.51 -6.07
CA LEU A 4 -15.34 -0.31 -6.90
C LEU A 4 -15.65 -0.56 -8.38
N ARG A 5 -16.50 -1.55 -8.69
CA ARG A 5 -16.98 -1.77 -10.07
C ARG A 5 -17.95 -0.68 -10.52
N GLN A 6 -18.91 -0.29 -9.67
CA GLN A 6 -19.90 0.75 -9.98
C GLN A 6 -19.26 2.12 -10.28
N THR A 7 -18.16 2.42 -9.61
CA THR A 7 -17.41 3.68 -9.81
C THR A 7 -16.41 3.59 -10.95
N GLY A 8 -16.20 2.39 -11.52
CA GLY A 8 -15.24 2.12 -12.59
C GLY A 8 -13.80 2.00 -12.10
N VAL A 9 -13.54 1.88 -10.79
CA VAL A 9 -12.17 1.66 -10.29
C VAL A 9 -11.69 0.28 -10.74
N ILE A 10 -12.58 -0.71 -10.71
CA ILE A 10 -12.34 -2.03 -11.28
C ILE A 10 -13.09 -2.13 -12.60
N GLN A 11 -12.38 -2.41 -13.68
CA GLN A 11 -12.92 -2.62 -15.02
C GLN A 11 -13.07 -4.12 -15.31
N ASN A 12 -14.12 -4.51 -16.06
CA ASN A 12 -14.32 -5.90 -16.48
C ASN A 12 -13.71 -6.21 -17.85
N HIS A 13 -13.52 -5.19 -18.69
CA HIS A 13 -13.23 -5.35 -20.12
C HIS A 13 -11.95 -4.62 -20.56
N THR A 14 -11.20 -4.08 -19.61
CA THR A 14 -9.94 -3.37 -19.86
C THR A 14 -8.88 -3.99 -18.98
N SER A 15 -7.71 -4.28 -19.55
CA SER A 15 -6.59 -4.81 -18.77
C SER A 15 -6.13 -3.77 -17.75
N LEU A 16 -5.55 -4.21 -16.62
CA LEU A 16 -5.00 -3.27 -15.65
C LEU A 16 -3.88 -2.44 -16.28
N ALA A 17 -3.03 -3.03 -17.11
CA ALA A 17 -1.94 -2.34 -17.79
C ALA A 17 -2.42 -1.18 -18.69
N ASP A 18 -3.55 -1.35 -19.38
CA ASP A 18 -4.12 -0.29 -20.22
C ASP A 18 -4.87 0.78 -19.41
N TYR A 19 -5.33 0.43 -18.21
CA TYR A 19 -6.17 1.29 -17.39
C TYR A 19 -5.38 2.07 -16.33
N ALA A 20 -4.34 1.47 -15.77
CA ALA A 20 -3.52 2.00 -14.70
C ALA A 20 -2.87 3.33 -15.12
N GLY A 21 -2.98 4.34 -14.27
CA GLY A 21 -2.46 5.70 -14.51
C GLY A 21 -3.28 6.52 -15.51
N SER A 22 -4.32 5.96 -16.11
CA SER A 22 -5.14 6.68 -17.09
C SER A 22 -5.96 7.82 -16.46
N PHE A 23 -6.40 8.76 -17.31
CA PHE A 23 -7.38 9.78 -16.90
C PHE A 23 -8.69 9.16 -16.40
N ASN A 24 -9.11 8.04 -16.99
CA ASN A 24 -10.32 7.34 -16.59
C ASN A 24 -10.19 6.71 -15.20
N GLU A 25 -9.04 6.08 -14.88
CA GLU A 25 -8.74 5.59 -13.54
C GLU A 25 -8.81 6.74 -12.52
N THR A 26 -8.28 7.91 -12.88
CA THR A 26 -8.33 9.11 -12.03
C THR A 26 -9.76 9.55 -11.72
N ILE A 27 -10.63 9.60 -12.73
CA ILE A 27 -12.02 9.99 -12.55
C ILE A 27 -12.78 8.94 -11.73
N ALA A 28 -12.56 7.65 -12.00
CA ALA A 28 -13.15 6.56 -11.25
C ALA A 28 -12.75 6.58 -9.77
N TRP A 29 -11.47 6.78 -9.48
CA TRP A 29 -10.96 6.88 -8.12
C TRP A 29 -11.57 8.07 -7.37
N LYS A 30 -11.64 9.25 -8.00
CA LYS A 30 -12.30 10.43 -7.41
C LYS A 30 -13.77 10.18 -7.10
N LYS A 31 -14.50 9.43 -7.96
CA LYS A 31 -15.89 9.02 -7.69
C LYS A 31 -15.95 8.08 -6.49
N TYR A 32 -15.09 7.07 -6.43
CA TYR A 32 -15.03 6.13 -5.31
C TYR A 32 -14.78 6.81 -3.97
N VAL A 33 -13.80 7.71 -3.89
CA VAL A 33 -13.46 8.41 -2.64
C VAL A 33 -14.61 9.28 -2.13
N ARG A 34 -15.33 9.96 -3.03
CA ARG A 34 -16.51 10.79 -2.67
C ARG A 34 -17.68 9.98 -2.07
N TRP A 35 -17.77 8.69 -2.38
CA TRP A 35 -18.82 7.81 -1.89
C TRP A 35 -18.55 7.23 -0.48
N GLY A 36 -17.43 7.62 0.14
CA GLY A 36 -16.94 7.03 1.39
C GLY A 36 -15.97 5.89 1.09
N ALA A 37 -14.67 6.18 1.17
CA ALA A 37 -13.58 5.23 0.96
C ALA A 37 -13.38 4.26 2.14
N ASP A 38 -14.43 3.96 2.91
CA ASP A 38 -14.34 3.15 4.13
C ASP A 38 -14.32 1.65 3.85
N GLY A 39 -14.41 1.25 2.58
CA GLY A 39 -14.24 -0.13 2.17
C GLY A 39 -12.79 -0.59 2.36
N PRO A 40 -12.50 -1.60 3.22
CA PRO A 40 -11.14 -2.04 3.52
C PRO A 40 -10.38 -2.49 2.25
N VAL A 41 -11.10 -3.05 1.29
CA VAL A 41 -10.52 -3.49 0.01
C VAL A 41 -10.04 -2.32 -0.84
N GLY A 42 -10.83 -1.24 -0.96
CA GLY A 42 -10.41 -0.10 -1.77
C GLY A 42 -9.21 0.64 -1.19
N ARG A 43 -9.07 0.67 0.14
CA ARG A 43 -7.91 1.24 0.82
C ARG A 43 -6.62 0.46 0.55
N GLY A 44 -6.72 -0.84 0.27
CA GLY A 44 -5.59 -1.69 -0.11
C GLY A 44 -5.10 -1.50 -1.55
N LEU A 45 -5.77 -0.70 -2.39
CA LEU A 45 -5.32 -0.41 -3.75
C LEU A 45 -4.24 0.67 -3.72
N TYR A 46 -3.06 0.33 -3.19
CA TYR A 46 -1.97 1.29 -2.95
C TYR A 46 -1.40 1.89 -4.24
N ALA A 47 -1.24 1.10 -5.31
CA ALA A 47 -0.72 1.59 -6.59
C ALA A 47 -1.52 2.78 -7.14
N ILE A 48 -2.86 2.69 -7.11
CA ILE A 48 -3.75 3.77 -7.56
C ILE A 48 -3.52 5.04 -6.73
N GLN A 49 -3.47 4.90 -5.41
CA GLN A 49 -3.28 6.02 -4.49
C GLN A 49 -1.90 6.67 -4.66
N LEU A 50 -0.83 5.86 -4.77
CA LEU A 50 0.54 6.33 -4.96
C LEU A 50 0.69 7.09 -6.27
N ARG A 51 0.13 6.58 -7.39
CA ARG A 51 0.14 7.30 -8.67
C ARG A 51 -0.48 8.69 -8.56
N HIS A 52 -1.60 8.82 -7.85
CA HIS A 52 -2.23 10.13 -7.64
C HIS A 52 -1.35 11.09 -6.86
N TRP A 53 -0.74 10.61 -5.79
CA TRP A 53 0.15 11.41 -4.95
C TRP A 53 1.42 11.81 -5.68
N PHE A 54 2.06 10.87 -6.38
CA PHE A 54 3.25 11.12 -7.18
C PHE A 54 2.99 12.14 -8.29
N LYS A 55 1.91 11.99 -9.05
CA LYS A 55 1.52 12.96 -10.07
C LYS A 55 1.32 14.36 -9.49
N ALA A 56 0.57 14.46 -8.38
CA ALA A 56 0.34 15.74 -7.73
C ALA A 56 1.64 16.40 -7.25
N TYR A 57 2.58 15.62 -6.73
CA TYR A 57 3.88 16.12 -6.29
C TYR A 57 4.74 16.59 -7.46
N GLU A 58 4.81 15.82 -8.54
CA GLU A 58 5.53 16.19 -9.76
C GLU A 58 4.98 17.48 -10.39
N GLU A 59 3.66 17.62 -10.44
CA GLU A 59 2.99 18.85 -10.90
C GLU A 59 3.37 20.09 -10.06
N HIS A 60 3.83 19.89 -8.82
CA HIS A 60 4.29 20.95 -7.91
C HIS A 60 5.81 20.97 -7.73
N GLY A 61 6.57 20.33 -8.62
CA GLY A 61 8.03 20.33 -8.60
C GLY A 61 8.65 19.62 -7.40
N LYS A 62 7.92 18.67 -6.80
CA LYS A 62 8.39 17.85 -5.67
C LYS A 62 9.05 16.57 -6.16
N SER A 63 10.04 16.09 -5.42
CA SER A 63 10.76 14.85 -5.72
C SER A 63 10.07 13.67 -5.05
N ARG A 64 9.87 12.59 -5.80
CA ARG A 64 9.33 11.34 -5.24
C ARG A 64 10.27 10.73 -4.19
N THR A 65 11.59 10.83 -4.39
CA THR A 65 12.58 10.21 -3.50
C THR A 65 12.93 11.06 -2.29
N GLU A 66 12.75 12.39 -2.39
CA GLU A 66 13.09 13.31 -1.30
C GLU A 66 11.87 13.77 -0.49
N ASP A 67 10.68 13.85 -1.09
CA ASP A 67 9.46 14.33 -0.43
C ASP A 67 8.48 13.19 -0.04
N PHE A 68 8.73 11.92 -0.41
CA PHE A 68 8.01 10.76 0.13
C PHE A 68 8.90 9.87 0.98
N HIS A 69 8.33 9.42 2.10
CA HIS A 69 8.88 8.34 2.90
C HIS A 69 7.81 7.26 3.07
N ILE A 70 8.05 6.11 2.44
CA ILE A 70 7.13 4.98 2.46
C ILE A 70 7.76 3.89 3.32
N ILE A 71 7.04 3.47 4.35
CA ILE A 71 7.55 2.54 5.36
C ILE A 71 6.91 1.17 5.13
N LEU A 72 7.75 0.15 4.99
CA LEU A 72 7.30 -1.24 4.99
C LEU A 72 6.98 -1.70 6.42
N SER A 73 5.69 -1.78 6.76
CA SER A 73 5.24 -2.12 8.12
C SER A 73 5.73 -3.50 8.59
N GLU A 74 5.88 -4.45 7.66
CA GLU A 74 6.35 -5.81 7.88
C GLU A 74 7.78 -5.81 8.46
N ARG A 75 8.63 -4.87 8.03
CA ARG A 75 9.99 -4.68 8.57
C ARG A 75 9.94 -4.33 10.05
N MET A 76 8.99 -3.50 10.47
CA MET A 76 8.82 -3.10 11.87
C MET A 76 8.36 -4.25 12.78
N ARG A 77 7.72 -5.29 12.24
CA ARG A 77 7.23 -6.43 13.04
C ARG A 77 8.35 -7.37 13.50
N ASN A 78 9.54 -7.29 12.92
CA ASN A 78 10.68 -8.12 13.32
C ASN A 78 11.29 -7.60 14.64
N LYS A 79 10.74 -8.06 15.77
CA LYS A 79 11.19 -7.69 17.13
C LYS A 79 12.63 -8.15 17.44
N LYS A 80 13.18 -9.13 16.71
CA LYS A 80 14.52 -9.69 17.01
C LYS A 80 15.66 -8.72 16.71
N GLU A 81 15.42 -7.70 15.90
CA GLU A 81 16.46 -6.81 15.35
C GLU A 81 16.23 -5.33 15.68
N ASN A 82 15.30 -5.00 16.60
CA ASN A 82 14.97 -3.61 16.95
C ASN A 82 14.62 -2.74 15.71
N GLN A 83 14.00 -3.35 14.70
CA GLN A 83 13.73 -2.70 13.41
C GLN A 83 12.77 -1.51 13.55
N THR A 84 11.88 -1.50 14.56
CA THR A 84 11.05 -0.32 14.89
C THR A 84 11.92 0.92 15.13
N ARG A 85 13.00 0.77 15.91
CA ARG A 85 13.90 1.89 16.20
C ARG A 85 14.63 2.35 14.94
N VAL A 86 15.08 1.41 14.10
CA VAL A 86 15.77 1.74 12.83
C VAL A 86 14.85 2.56 11.92
N VAL A 87 13.61 2.11 11.73
CA VAL A 87 12.60 2.82 10.93
C VAL A 87 12.28 4.20 11.53
N PHE A 88 12.20 4.31 12.86
CA PHE A 88 12.00 5.60 13.53
C PHE A 88 13.17 6.56 13.27
N GLU A 89 14.40 6.09 13.39
CA GLU A 89 15.60 6.89 13.09
C GLU A 89 15.67 7.29 11.61
N GLU A 90 15.30 6.41 10.68
CA GLU A 90 15.13 6.72 9.25
C GLU A 90 14.07 7.82 9.03
N THR A 91 12.94 7.74 9.73
CA THR A 91 11.88 8.76 9.68
C THR A 91 12.38 10.11 10.20
N LEU A 92 13.12 10.14 11.31
CA LEU A 92 13.72 11.39 11.83
C LEU A 92 14.69 12.01 10.82
N LYS A 93 15.54 11.18 10.18
CA LYS A 93 16.46 11.63 9.13
C LYS A 93 15.71 12.21 7.93
N PHE A 94 14.68 11.53 7.46
CA PHE A 94 13.83 12.01 6.36
C PHE A 94 13.20 13.38 6.70
N LEU A 95 12.67 13.54 7.92
CA LEU A 95 12.09 14.79 8.41
C LEU A 95 13.14 15.87 8.77
N LYS A 96 14.44 15.56 8.66
CA LYS A 96 15.55 16.43 9.07
C LYS A 96 15.46 16.88 10.53
N LEU A 97 14.98 15.98 11.39
CA LEU A 97 14.87 16.19 12.83
C LEU A 97 16.11 15.68 13.57
N PRO A 98 16.46 16.28 14.73
CA PRO A 98 17.55 15.78 15.54
C PRO A 98 17.27 14.35 16.02
N PRO A 99 18.30 13.51 16.22
CA PRO A 99 18.13 12.19 16.79
C PRO A 99 17.40 12.25 18.13
N ALA A 100 16.39 11.42 18.31
CA ALA A 100 15.63 11.31 19.54
C ALA A 100 15.48 9.84 19.94
N PRO A 101 15.44 9.51 21.23
CA PRO A 101 15.18 8.15 21.66
C PRO A 101 13.71 7.79 21.47
N LEU A 102 13.45 6.59 20.93
CA LEU A 102 12.12 6.01 20.92
C LEU A 102 11.73 5.63 22.36
N LYS A 103 10.77 6.37 22.95
CA LYS A 103 10.40 6.23 24.36
C LYS A 103 9.59 4.98 24.67
N ARG A 104 8.82 4.48 23.70
CA ARG A 104 7.98 3.29 23.82
C ARG A 104 8.00 2.54 22.49
N ASP A 105 8.28 1.25 22.57
CA ASP A 105 8.18 0.31 21.45
C ASP A 105 7.19 -0.80 21.84
N THR A 106 5.93 -0.41 22.00
CA THR A 106 4.85 -1.35 22.32
C THR A 106 4.10 -1.66 21.05
N ALA A 107 4.13 -2.93 20.64
CA ALA A 107 3.34 -3.39 19.52
C ALA A 107 1.85 -3.40 19.91
N HIS A 108 1.03 -2.64 19.20
CA HIS A 108 -0.42 -2.75 19.27
C HIS A 108 -0.87 -3.81 18.25
N GLU A 109 -0.94 -5.05 18.70
CA GLU A 109 -1.39 -6.17 17.87
C GLU A 109 -2.91 -6.30 18.00
N ALA A 110 -3.61 -6.26 16.86
CA ALA A 110 -5.02 -6.60 16.83
C ALA A 110 -5.16 -8.12 16.93
N THR A 111 -5.76 -8.60 18.01
CA THR A 111 -6.10 -10.01 18.16
C THR A 111 -7.44 -10.27 17.48
N TYR A 112 -7.42 -11.02 16.38
CA TYR A 112 -8.63 -11.52 15.74
C TYR A 112 -8.93 -12.90 16.30
N THR A 113 -10.13 -13.10 16.85
CA THR A 113 -10.56 -14.38 17.40
C THR A 113 -10.78 -15.44 16.32
N GLU A 114 -11.19 -14.99 15.13
CA GLU A 114 -11.49 -15.85 13.99
C GLU A 114 -10.50 -15.60 12.85
N PRO A 115 -9.75 -16.62 12.39
CA PRO A 115 -8.88 -16.46 11.24
C PRO A 115 -9.71 -16.25 9.96
N MET A 116 -9.14 -15.50 9.01
CA MET A 116 -9.77 -15.32 7.70
C MET A 116 -9.98 -16.67 7.00
N LYS A 117 -11.19 -16.89 6.45
CA LYS A 117 -11.51 -18.09 5.67
C LYS A 117 -10.50 -18.28 4.54
N PRO A 118 -9.95 -19.49 4.32
CA PRO A 118 -8.95 -19.74 3.26
C PRO A 118 -9.41 -19.30 1.87
N GLY A 119 -10.68 -19.55 1.51
CA GLY A 119 -11.23 -19.13 0.22
C GLY A 119 -11.32 -17.60 0.05
N THR A 120 -11.58 -16.86 1.13
CA THR A 120 -11.55 -15.40 1.10
C THR A 120 -10.12 -14.88 0.94
N ARG A 121 -9.15 -15.51 1.63
CA ARG A 121 -7.73 -15.20 1.48
C ARG A 121 -7.27 -15.39 0.03
N ALA A 122 -7.50 -16.57 -0.55
CA ALA A 122 -7.11 -16.87 -1.92
C ALA A 122 -7.73 -15.89 -2.94
N MET A 123 -9.02 -15.58 -2.78
CA MET A 123 -9.69 -14.56 -3.61
C MET A 123 -9.03 -13.19 -3.50
N LEU A 124 -8.65 -12.75 -2.30
CA LEU A 124 -8.01 -11.45 -2.11
C LEU A 124 -6.58 -11.43 -2.63
N GLU A 125 -5.81 -12.51 -2.43
CA GLU A 125 -4.45 -12.66 -2.97
C GLU A 125 -4.48 -12.59 -4.50
N GLU A 126 -5.37 -13.35 -5.16
CA GLU A 126 -5.56 -13.30 -6.61
C GLU A 126 -5.98 -11.90 -7.08
N PHE A 127 -6.91 -11.27 -6.36
CA PHE A 127 -7.40 -9.94 -6.69
C PHE A 127 -6.30 -8.86 -6.59
N PHE A 128 -5.49 -8.90 -5.54
CA PHE A 128 -4.46 -7.88 -5.29
C PHE A 128 -3.16 -8.13 -6.05
N ALA A 129 -2.88 -9.35 -6.50
CA ALA A 129 -1.64 -9.70 -7.22
C ALA A 129 -1.24 -8.69 -8.32
N PRO A 130 -2.10 -8.32 -9.29
CA PRO A 130 -1.71 -7.37 -10.32
C PRO A 130 -1.49 -5.94 -9.78
N TYR A 131 -2.16 -5.56 -8.69
CA TYR A 131 -1.95 -4.26 -8.05
C TYR A 131 -0.70 -4.23 -7.17
N ASN A 132 -0.32 -5.37 -6.57
CA ASN A 132 0.93 -5.50 -5.82
C ASN A 132 2.12 -5.40 -6.77
N GLN A 133 2.05 -6.03 -7.94
CA GLN A 133 3.08 -5.89 -8.97
C GLN A 133 3.28 -4.41 -9.35
N GLU A 134 2.19 -3.67 -9.57
CA GLU A 134 2.26 -2.23 -9.83
C GLU A 134 2.90 -1.44 -8.68
N VAL A 135 2.69 -1.83 -7.42
CA VAL A 135 3.40 -1.21 -6.29
C VAL A 135 4.89 -1.49 -6.38
N TYR A 136 5.29 -2.72 -6.71
CA TYR A 136 6.71 -3.09 -6.85
C TYR A 136 7.37 -2.29 -7.96
N ASP A 137 6.70 -2.14 -9.11
CA ASP A 137 7.18 -1.36 -10.24
C ASP A 137 7.29 0.14 -9.90
N LEU A 138 6.40 0.66 -9.06
CA LEU A 138 6.40 2.06 -8.62
C LEU A 138 7.47 2.37 -7.57
N LEU A 139 7.79 1.41 -6.69
CA LEU A 139 8.61 1.65 -5.51
C LEU A 139 10.02 1.09 -5.60
N GLY A 140 10.25 0.01 -6.35
CA GLY A 140 11.56 -0.60 -6.54
C GLY A 140 11.66 -2.05 -6.11
N GLU A 141 12.85 -2.64 -6.33
CA GLU A 141 13.14 -4.06 -6.09
C GLU A 141 12.95 -4.48 -4.63
N GLU A 142 13.14 -3.57 -3.67
CA GLU A 142 13.01 -3.86 -2.23
C GLU A 142 11.58 -4.21 -1.81
N TRP A 143 10.59 -3.92 -2.66
CA TRP A 143 9.17 -4.23 -2.42
C TRP A 143 8.75 -5.56 -3.04
N GLN A 144 9.55 -6.17 -3.92
CA GLN A 144 9.17 -7.37 -4.64
C GLN A 144 8.86 -8.54 -3.69
N GLY A 145 7.72 -9.19 -3.92
CA GLY A 145 7.35 -10.41 -3.22
C GLY A 145 6.96 -10.23 -1.75
N VAL A 146 6.91 -8.99 -1.25
CA VAL A 146 6.60 -8.70 0.16
C VAL A 146 5.24 -9.27 0.58
N TRP A 147 4.23 -9.17 -0.30
CA TRP A 147 2.86 -9.63 -0.05
C TRP A 147 2.45 -10.84 -0.86
N ASP A 148 3.39 -11.44 -1.59
CA ASP A 148 3.08 -12.60 -2.43
C ASP A 148 2.81 -13.82 -1.54
N PRO A 149 1.98 -14.77 -2.01
CA PRO A 149 1.68 -15.98 -1.26
C PRO A 149 2.97 -16.70 -0.86
N LYS A 150 3.23 -16.76 0.44
CA LYS A 150 4.38 -17.49 0.95
C LYS A 150 4.08 -18.98 0.89
N PRO A 151 5.03 -19.83 0.47
CA PRO A 151 4.84 -21.26 0.55
C PRO A 151 4.50 -21.64 1.99
N GLN A 152 3.44 -22.43 2.15
CA GLN A 152 3.03 -22.92 3.46
C GLN A 152 4.20 -23.72 4.03
N GLN A 153 4.76 -23.27 5.15
CA GLN A 153 5.75 -24.05 5.89
C GLN A 153 5.05 -25.34 6.33
N GLN A 154 5.48 -26.47 5.76
CA GLN A 154 5.05 -27.82 6.14
C GLN A 154 5.60 -28.19 7.51
#